data_AF-A0AA96ETL5-F1
#
_entry.id   AF-A0AA96ETL5-F1
#
_cell.length_a   1.000
_cell.length_b   1.000
_cell.length_c   1.000
_cell.angle_alpha   90.00
_cell.angle_beta   90.00
_cell.angle_gamma   90.00
#
_symmetry.space_group_name_H-M   'P 1'
#
loop_
_entity.id
_entity.type
_entity.pdbx_description
1 polymer ?
#
loop_
_entity_poly.entity_id
_entity_poly.type
_entity_poly.pdbx_seq_one_letter_code
_entity_poly.pdbx_strand_id
1 'polypeptide(L)'
;MGIEFSARYQLNNYLFFDSDINYTYARSIDEPSGQNYIPLAPDFTTTGGLNFTNYKRFSGGIHYRYLNHRPANEDNSIEAKGYFVTDMNINYNYKNFTFGLAVENLFNTEWNETQFATESRLQNESQSVEEIHFTPGTPFFIKSKISFAF
;
A
#
# COMPACT_ATOMS: atom_id res chain seq x y z
N MET A 1 -8.37 -15.60 12.71
CA MET A 1 -7.13 -15.60 13.53
C MET A 1 -6.03 -14.93 12.74
N GLY A 2 -5.03 -14.32 13.37
CA GLY A 2 -3.94 -13.67 12.65
C GLY A 2 -2.67 -13.59 13.49
N ILE A 3 -1.57 -13.26 12.81
CA ILE A 3 -0.27 -12.99 13.41
C ILE A 3 0.23 -11.68 12.81
N GLU A 4 0.72 -10.81 13.68
CA GLU A 4 1.32 -9.54 13.31
C GLU A 4 2.74 -9.49 13.84
N PHE A 5 3.66 -8.98 13.02
CA PHE A 5 5.05 -8.81 13.38
C PHE A 5 5.52 -7.42 12.96
N SER A 6 6.09 -6.68 13.91
CA SER A 6 6.68 -5.37 13.69
C SER A 6 8.15 -5.38 14.10
N ALA A 7 9.01 -4.93 13.19
CA ALA A 7 10.44 -4.74 13.43
C ALA A 7 10.81 -3.27 13.25
N ARG A 8 11.62 -2.75 14.17
CA ARG A 8 12.21 -1.41 14.12
C ARG A 8 13.66 -1.53 14.56
N TYR A 9 14.60 -1.05 13.75
CA TYR A 9 16.02 -1.21 14.05
C TYR A 9 16.87 -0.04 13.54
N GLN A 10 17.69 0.53 14.43
CA GLN A 10 18.68 1.54 14.09
C GLN A 10 19.97 0.84 13.61
N LEU A 11 20.18 0.79 12.29
CA LEU A 11 21.32 0.09 11.67
C LEU A 11 22.67 0.75 11.99
N ASN A 12 22.70 2.09 12.06
CA ASN A 12 23.86 2.89 12.47
C ASN A 12 23.41 4.31 12.86
N ASN A 13 24.33 5.25 13.06
CA ASN A 13 24.02 6.63 13.51
C ASN A 13 23.12 7.45 12.56
N TYR A 14 22.89 7.01 11.33
CA TYR A 14 22.15 7.75 10.33
C TYR A 14 21.15 6.91 9.53
N LEU A 15 21.07 5.59 9.74
CA LEU A 15 20.21 4.68 8.98
C LEU A 15 19.31 3.89 9.93
N PHE A 16 18.01 3.90 9.62
CA PHE A 16 16.94 3.26 10.38
C PHE A 16 16.09 2.39 9.44
N PHE A 17 15.72 1.21 9.91
CA PHE A 17 14.88 0.25 9.20
C PHE A 17 13.58 0.02 9.98
N ASP A 18 12.47 -0.06 9.26
CA ASP A 18 11.18 -0.47 9.77
C ASP A 18 10.48 -1.46 8.83
N SER A 19 9.73 -2.40 9.41
CA SER A 19 8.82 -3.25 8.67
C SER A 19 7.67 -3.74 9.55
N ASP A 20 6.49 -3.82 8.98
CA ASP A 20 5.30 -4.44 9.56
C ASP A 20 4.82 -5.53 8.59
N ILE A 21 4.51 -6.70 9.14
CA ILE A 21 4.08 -7.88 8.40
C ILE A 21 2.86 -8.43 9.12
N ASN A 22 1.74 -8.54 8.40
CA ASN A 22 0.48 -9.00 8.96
C ASN A 22 -0.02 -10.18 8.13
N TYR A 23 -0.37 -11.26 8.81
CA TYR A 23 -1.03 -12.41 8.22
C TYR A 23 -2.35 -12.67 8.93
N THR A 24 -3.44 -12.77 8.17
CA THR A 24 -4.78 -13.00 8.71
C THR A 24 -5.45 -14.17 8.00
N TYR A 25 -5.86 -15.16 8.77
CA TYR A 25 -6.81 -16.17 8.34
C TYR A 25 -8.23 -15.72 8.76
N ALA A 26 -8.90 -15.02 7.84
CA ALA A 26 -10.26 -14.50 8.02
C ALA A 26 -11.27 -15.41 7.34
N ARG A 27 -12.17 -16.03 8.12
CA ARG A 27 -13.28 -16.84 7.62
C ARG A 27 -14.54 -16.62 8.46
N SER A 28 -15.70 -16.61 7.81
CA SER A 28 -16.99 -16.73 8.50
C SER A 28 -17.10 -18.13 9.13
N ILE A 29 -17.61 -18.20 10.35
CA ILE A 29 -17.72 -19.47 11.10
C ILE A 29 -19.07 -20.16 10.88
N ASP A 30 -20.09 -19.40 10.48
CA ASP A 30 -21.46 -19.90 10.29
C ASP A 30 -21.72 -20.32 8.84
N GLU A 31 -20.83 -19.96 7.91
CA GLU A 31 -20.97 -20.26 6.49
C GLU A 31 -20.27 -21.58 6.08
N PRO A 32 -20.77 -22.27 5.03
CA PRO A 32 -20.15 -23.47 4.51
C PRO A 32 -18.70 -23.25 4.04
N SER A 33 -17.90 -24.32 4.10
CA SER A 33 -16.55 -24.29 3.52
C SER A 33 -16.60 -23.96 2.03
N GLY A 34 -15.77 -22.99 1.61
CA GLY A 34 -15.75 -22.50 0.23
C GLY A 34 -16.71 -21.35 -0.06
N GLN A 35 -17.55 -20.97 0.90
CA GLN A 35 -18.42 -19.77 0.86
C GLN A 35 -18.23 -18.91 2.12
N ASN A 36 -17.13 -19.11 2.82
CA ASN A 36 -16.87 -18.51 4.11
C ASN A 36 -15.69 -17.54 4.07
N TYR A 37 -15.27 -17.06 2.89
CA TYR A 37 -14.33 -15.96 2.81
C TYR A 37 -14.98 -14.69 3.35
N ILE A 38 -14.19 -13.83 3.99
CA ILE A 38 -14.64 -12.48 4.34
C ILE A 38 -14.21 -11.56 3.19
N PRO A 39 -15.13 -10.98 2.41
CA PRO A 39 -14.79 -10.13 1.30
C PRO A 39 -13.84 -9.00 1.70
N LEU A 40 -12.83 -8.77 0.86
CA LEU A 40 -11.81 -7.75 0.98
C LEU A 40 -10.93 -7.82 2.22
N ALA A 41 -11.08 -8.82 3.07
CA ALA A 41 -10.20 -9.07 4.20
C ALA A 41 -8.80 -9.45 3.69
N PRO A 42 -7.75 -8.64 3.93
CA PRO A 42 -6.40 -8.98 3.52
C PRO A 42 -5.91 -10.22 4.27
N ASP A 43 -5.40 -11.21 3.54
CA ASP A 43 -4.77 -12.38 4.14
C ASP A 43 -3.28 -12.13 4.46
N PHE A 44 -2.63 -11.27 3.68
CA PHE A 44 -1.25 -10.86 3.89
C PHE A 44 -1.01 -9.40 3.48
N THR A 45 -0.43 -8.61 4.38
CA THR A 45 0.04 -7.25 4.09
C THR A 45 1.44 -7.05 4.63
N THR A 46 2.23 -6.23 3.96
CA THR A 46 3.49 -5.78 4.53
C THR A 46 3.83 -4.36 4.11
N THR A 47 4.33 -3.59 5.05
CA THR A 47 4.90 -2.27 4.83
C THR A 47 6.32 -2.24 5.40
N GLY A 48 7.13 -1.32 4.91
CA GLY A 48 8.43 -1.09 5.51
C GLY A 48 9.24 -0.09 4.74
N GLY A 49 10.41 0.23 5.26
CA GLY A 49 11.29 1.19 4.63
C GLY A 49 12.68 1.26 5.23
N LEU A 50 13.53 1.96 4.49
CA LEU A 50 14.83 2.40 4.95
C LEU A 50 14.82 3.91 4.98
N ASN A 51 15.07 4.46 6.17
CA ASN A 51 15.13 5.88 6.44
C ASN A 51 16.57 6.26 6.76
N PHE A 52 17.01 7.41 6.29
CA PHE A 52 18.27 7.98 6.73
C PHE A 52 18.11 9.42 7.17
N THR A 53 18.88 9.82 8.18
CA THR A 53 18.80 11.15 8.78
C THR A 53 20.19 11.75 8.96
N ASN A 54 20.32 13.03 8.60
CA ASN A 54 21.53 13.84 8.79
C ASN A 54 22.83 13.26 8.21
N TYR A 55 22.76 12.34 7.25
CA TYR A 55 23.93 11.82 6.56
C TYR A 55 24.45 12.87 5.58
N LYS A 56 25.56 13.54 5.92
CA LYS A 56 26.16 14.62 5.10
C LYS A 56 25.14 15.71 4.70
N ARG A 57 24.26 16.10 5.64
CA ARG A 57 23.15 17.07 5.46
C ARG A 57 21.95 16.54 4.65
N PHE A 58 21.97 15.28 4.24
CA PHE A 58 20.82 14.65 3.61
C PHE A 58 20.00 13.86 4.64
N SER A 59 18.69 13.86 4.43
CA SER A 59 17.74 12.99 5.11
C SER A 59 16.73 12.48 4.10
N GLY A 60 16.12 11.33 4.30
CA GLY A 60 15.18 10.78 3.34
C GLY A 60 14.81 9.35 3.66
N GLY A 61 14.09 8.72 2.74
CA GLY A 61 13.71 7.34 2.88
C GLY A 61 13.20 6.75 1.58
N ILE A 62 13.14 5.43 1.55
CA ILE A 62 12.39 4.65 0.58
C ILE A 62 11.47 3.72 1.36
N HIS A 63 10.20 3.71 0.99
CA HIS A 63 9.16 2.96 1.69
C HIS A 63 8.36 2.17 0.68
N TYR A 64 7.86 1.01 1.12
CA TYR A 64 6.99 0.19 0.30
C TYR A 64 5.70 -0.15 1.04
N ARG A 65 4.68 -0.47 0.25
CA ARG A 65 3.43 -1.07 0.70
C ARG A 65 3.03 -2.20 -0.24
N TYR A 66 2.82 -3.37 0.35
CA TYR A 66 2.36 -4.57 -0.30
C TYR A 66 1.01 -5.00 0.28
N LEU A 67 0.08 -5.34 -0.61
CA LEU A 67 -1.21 -5.94 -0.30
C LEU A 67 -1.38 -7.16 -1.19
N ASN A 68 -1.64 -8.32 -0.62
CA ASN A 68 -1.90 -9.53 -1.40
C ASN A 68 -3.26 -9.46 -2.11
N HIS A 69 -3.41 -10.31 -3.11
CA HIS A 69 -4.71 -10.66 -3.68
C HIS A 69 -5.64 -11.18 -2.60
N ARG A 70 -6.93 -10.87 -2.73
CA ARG A 70 -7.93 -11.27 -1.73
C ARG A 70 -9.30 -11.45 -2.37
N PRO A 71 -10.18 -12.26 -1.77
CA PRO A 71 -11.56 -12.40 -2.24
C PRO A 71 -12.28 -11.07 -2.28
N ALA A 72 -13.05 -10.84 -3.33
CA ALA A 72 -14.00 -9.73 -3.42
C ALA A 72 -15.42 -10.15 -3.03
N ASN A 73 -15.68 -11.45 -2.91
CA ASN A 73 -16.92 -12.06 -2.45
C ASN A 73 -16.66 -13.33 -1.61
N GLU A 74 -17.72 -13.90 -1.04
CA GLU A 74 -17.69 -14.97 -0.02
C GLU A 74 -17.19 -16.31 -0.55
N ASP A 75 -17.29 -16.55 -1.86
CA ASP A 75 -16.84 -17.78 -2.52
C ASP A 75 -15.52 -17.63 -3.29
N ASN A 76 -14.94 -16.43 -3.28
CA ASN A 76 -13.71 -16.08 -3.99
C ASN A 76 -13.79 -16.33 -5.52
N SER A 77 -14.99 -16.27 -6.10
CA SER A 77 -15.16 -16.29 -7.56
C SER A 77 -14.75 -14.97 -8.22
N ILE A 78 -14.77 -13.87 -7.47
CA ILE A 78 -14.22 -12.57 -7.87
C ILE A 78 -13.04 -12.23 -6.96
N GLU A 79 -11.89 -11.91 -7.54
CA GLU A 79 -10.67 -11.56 -6.80
C GLU A 79 -10.37 -10.06 -6.91
N ALA A 80 -10.15 -9.41 -5.77
CA ALA A 80 -9.60 -8.07 -5.71
C ALA A 80 -8.06 -8.15 -5.80
N LYS A 81 -7.49 -7.50 -6.82
CA LYS A 81 -6.06 -7.60 -7.12
C LYS A 81 -5.22 -6.94 -6.04
N GLY A 82 -4.14 -7.62 -5.65
CA GLY A 82 -3.10 -7.05 -4.79
C GLY A 82 -2.24 -6.02 -5.51
N TYR A 83 -1.31 -5.40 -4.78
CA TYR A 83 -0.36 -4.45 -5.35
C TYR A 83 0.92 -4.34 -4.54
N PHE A 84 1.98 -3.82 -5.18
CA PHE A 84 3.23 -3.44 -4.55
C PHE A 84 3.66 -2.06 -5.05
N VAL A 85 3.63 -1.08 -4.15
CA VAL A 85 3.95 0.31 -4.44
C VAL A 85 5.11 0.77 -3.58
N THR A 86 5.96 1.63 -4.15
CA THR A 86 7.15 2.16 -3.49
C THR A 86 7.19 3.66 -3.63
N ASP A 87 7.42 4.35 -2.53
CA ASP A 87 7.57 5.80 -2.46
C ASP A 87 8.98 6.14 -1.98
N MET A 88 9.46 7.31 -2.36
CA MET A 88 10.79 7.79 -2.00
C MET A 88 10.74 9.28 -1.66
N ASN A 89 11.56 9.70 -0.71
CA ASN A 89 11.85 11.11 -0.53
C ASN A 89 13.31 11.35 -0.15
N ILE A 90 13.80 12.53 -0.52
CA ILE A 90 15.13 13.02 -0.15
C ILE A 90 15.05 14.51 0.17
N ASN A 91 15.78 14.91 1.20
CA ASN A 91 15.89 16.27 1.69
C ASN A 91 17.37 16.62 1.81
N TYR A 92 17.72 17.87 1.52
CA TYR A 92 19.04 18.45 1.71
C TYR A 92 18.94 19.72 2.54
N ASN A 93 19.68 19.75 3.65
CA ASN A 93 19.72 20.88 4.56
C ASN A 93 20.90 21.80 4.24
N TYR A 94 20.62 23.10 4.07
CA TYR A 94 21.63 24.13 3.85
C TYR A 94 21.30 25.38 4.67
N LYS A 95 22.07 25.62 5.73
CA LYS A 95 21.81 26.67 6.73
C LYS A 95 20.37 26.53 7.25
N ASN A 96 19.58 27.59 7.17
CA ASN A 96 18.18 27.66 7.57
C ASN A 96 17.21 27.11 6.51
N PHE A 97 17.70 26.62 5.36
CA PHE A 97 16.87 26.09 4.28
C PHE A 97 16.91 24.56 4.22
N THR A 98 15.78 23.95 3.89
CA THR A 98 15.68 22.55 3.50
C THR A 98 15.06 22.46 2.11
N PHE A 99 15.73 21.76 1.22
CA PHE A 99 15.25 21.44 -0.12
C PHE A 99 14.83 19.97 -0.15
N GLY A 100 13.59 19.69 -0.50
CA GLY A 100 13.01 18.35 -0.51
C GLY A 100 12.52 17.96 -1.90
N LEU A 101 12.64 16.67 -2.21
CA LEU A 101 12.04 16.01 -3.35
C LEU A 101 11.36 14.73 -2.86
N ALA A 102 10.13 14.50 -3.28
CA ALA A 102 9.36 13.30 -3.01
C ALA A 102 8.87 12.71 -4.33
N VAL A 103 8.90 11.39 -4.44
CA VAL A 103 8.40 10.61 -5.55
C VAL A 103 7.39 9.62 -5.00
N GLU A 104 6.15 9.76 -5.42
CA GLU A 104 5.07 8.81 -5.15
C GLU A 104 5.00 7.82 -6.33
N ASN A 105 4.78 6.54 -6.02
CA ASN A 105 4.76 5.46 -7.01
C ASN A 105 6.02 5.44 -7.89
N LEU A 106 7.19 5.31 -7.26
CA LEU A 106 8.53 5.38 -7.86
C LEU A 106 8.70 4.49 -9.11
N PHE A 107 8.06 3.31 -9.13
CA PHE A 107 8.16 2.35 -10.23
C PHE A 107 7.00 2.44 -11.24
N ASN A 108 6.12 3.43 -11.10
CA ASN A 108 4.94 3.61 -11.94
C ASN A 108 4.09 2.32 -12.02
N THR A 109 3.89 1.66 -10.89
CA THR A 109 2.98 0.52 -10.75
C THR A 109 1.56 0.97 -11.11
N GLU A 110 0.85 0.17 -11.89
CA GLU A 110 -0.59 0.33 -12.09
C GLU A 110 -1.33 -0.58 -11.11
N TRP A 111 -2.20 -0.01 -10.27
CA TRP A 111 -3.01 -0.78 -9.34
C TRP A 111 -4.38 -0.15 -9.11
N ASN A 112 -5.23 -0.92 -8.43
CA ASN A 112 -6.54 -0.49 -7.97
C ASN A 112 -6.46 -0.18 -6.47
N GLU A 113 -6.63 1.09 -6.08
CA GLU A 113 -6.53 1.53 -4.68
C GLU A 113 -7.69 0.93 -3.85
N THR A 114 -8.91 1.18 -4.31
CA THR A 114 -10.15 0.69 -3.71
C THR A 114 -10.83 -0.23 -4.71
N GLN A 115 -11.35 -1.38 -4.27
CA GLN A 115 -12.00 -2.38 -5.12
C GLN A 115 -13.20 -2.97 -4.40
N PHE A 116 -14.34 -3.08 -5.09
CA PHE A 116 -15.54 -3.73 -4.59
C PHE A 116 -16.19 -4.57 -5.68
N ALA A 117 -16.59 -5.80 -5.36
CA ALA A 117 -17.55 -6.53 -6.17
C ALA A 117 -18.90 -5.81 -6.05
N THR A 118 -19.43 -5.34 -7.17
CA THR A 118 -20.71 -4.65 -7.23
C THR A 118 -21.51 -5.20 -8.40
N GLU A 119 -22.75 -5.58 -8.14
CA GLU A 119 -23.69 -5.88 -9.20
C GLU A 119 -24.12 -4.59 -9.91
N SER A 120 -23.82 -4.49 -11.19
CA SER A 120 -24.19 -3.36 -12.02
C SER A 120 -24.72 -3.84 -13.39
N ARG A 121 -25.29 -2.93 -14.18
CA ARG A 121 -25.75 -3.23 -15.54
C ARG A 121 -25.65 -2.00 -16.44
N LEU A 122 -24.87 -2.08 -17.50
CA LEU A 122 -24.81 -1.07 -18.54
C LEU A 122 -26.08 -1.06 -19.39
N GLN A 123 -26.33 0.06 -20.09
CA GLN A 123 -27.53 0.22 -20.92
C GLN A 123 -27.68 -0.86 -22.01
N ASN A 124 -26.55 -1.40 -22.49
CA ASN A 124 -26.50 -2.40 -23.56
C ASN A 124 -26.41 -3.85 -23.06
N GLU A 125 -26.49 -4.07 -21.74
CA GLU A 125 -26.44 -5.41 -21.15
C GLU A 125 -27.85 -5.95 -20.89
N SER A 126 -28.06 -7.22 -21.25
CA SER A 126 -29.37 -7.88 -21.07
C SER A 126 -29.64 -8.29 -19.61
N GLN A 127 -28.59 -8.57 -18.85
CA GLN A 127 -28.64 -8.94 -17.43
C GLN A 127 -27.57 -8.17 -16.65
N SER A 128 -27.77 -8.00 -15.35
CA SER A 128 -26.74 -7.46 -14.46
C SER A 128 -25.55 -8.40 -14.35
N VAL A 129 -24.38 -7.82 -14.10
CA VAL A 129 -23.12 -8.52 -13.91
C VAL A 129 -22.51 -8.03 -12.61
N GLU A 130 -22.01 -8.97 -11.81
CA GLU A 130 -21.21 -8.64 -10.63
C GLU A 130 -19.73 -8.60 -11.02
N GLU A 131 -19.11 -7.44 -10.82
CA GLU A 131 -17.72 -7.22 -11.22
C GLU A 131 -17.00 -6.20 -10.32
N ILE A 132 -15.67 -6.11 -10.46
CA ILE A 132 -14.85 -5.17 -9.71
C ILE A 132 -15.05 -3.75 -10.22
N HIS A 133 -15.58 -2.91 -9.33
CA HIS A 133 -15.56 -1.46 -9.47
C HIS A 133 -14.41 -0.92 -8.62
N PHE A 134 -13.59 -0.03 -9.20
CA PHE A 134 -12.36 0.41 -8.54
C PHE A 134 -12.04 1.89 -8.72
N THR A 135 -11.24 2.40 -7.79
CA THR A 135 -10.53 3.68 -7.95
C THR A 135 -9.09 3.38 -8.37
N PRO A 136 -8.59 3.93 -9.48
CA PRO A 136 -7.21 3.71 -9.89
C PRO A 136 -6.24 4.30 -8.86
N GLY A 137 -5.10 3.63 -8.70
CA GLY A 137 -4.00 4.10 -7.87
C GLY A 137 -3.38 5.40 -8.39
N THR A 138 -2.64 6.07 -7.52
CA THR A 138 -1.92 7.30 -7.87
C THR A 138 -0.82 6.99 -8.89
N PRO A 139 -0.77 7.67 -10.05
CA PRO A 139 0.30 7.49 -11.02
C PRO A 139 1.64 7.97 -10.44
N PHE A 140 2.75 7.67 -11.13
CA PHE A 140 4.03 8.27 -10.80
C PHE A 140 3.92 9.79 -10.66
N PHE A 141 4.35 10.33 -9.52
CA PHE A 141 4.24 11.75 -9.22
C PHE A 141 5.48 12.26 -8.49
N ILE A 142 6.00 13.41 -8.91
CA ILE A 142 7.16 14.06 -8.28
C ILE A 142 6.73 15.40 -7.68
N LYS A 143 7.12 15.65 -6.43
CA LYS A 143 6.88 16.91 -5.72
C LYS A 143 8.18 17.47 -5.16
N SER A 144 8.40 18.77 -5.32
CA SER A 144 9.49 19.49 -4.67
C SER A 144 8.96 20.36 -3.53
N LYS A 145 9.80 20.57 -2.50
CA LYS A 145 9.50 21.39 -1.33
C LYS A 145 10.71 22.25 -0.97
N ILE A 146 10.46 23.47 -0.54
CA ILE A 146 11.46 24.33 0.11
C ILE A 146 10.88 24.79 1.44
N SER A 147 11.64 24.67 2.52
CA SER A 147 11.26 25.20 3.84
C SER A 147 12.38 26.01 4.45
N PHE A 148 12.02 27.03 5.23
CA PHE A 148 12.94 27.89 5.97
C PHE A 148 12.64 27.78 7.48
N ALA A 149 13.69 27.62 8.30
CA ALA A 149 13.59 27.60 9.75
C ALA A 149 14.18 28.89 10.35
N PHE A 150 13.37 29.62 11.13
CA PHE A 150 13.74 30.86 11.82
C PHE A 150 14.51 30.58 13.11
#